data_AF-A0A961MFR6-F1
#
_entry.id   AF-A0A961MFR6-F1
#
_cell.length_a   1.000
_cell.length_b   1.000
_cell.length_c   1.000
_cell.angle_alpha   90.00
_cell.angle_beta   90.00
_cell.angle_gamma   90.00
#
_symmetry.space_group_name_H-M   'P 1'
#
loop_
_entity.id
_entity.type
_entity.pdbx_description
1 polymer ?
#
loop_
_entity_poly.entity_id
_entity_poly.type
_entity_poly.pdbx_seq_one_letter_code
_entity_poly.pdbx_strand_id
1 'polypeptide(L)'
;MQTHFTKEQLADPGIARANEILRACVHCGFCTATCPSYQVLGDELDSPRGRIYLIKEMLESGRPADARTVRHLDRCLSCLAC
;
A
#
# COMPACT_ATOMS: atom_id res chain seq x y z
N MET A 1 -6.17 8.05 3.16
CA MET A 1 -4.92 8.05 3.96
C MET A 1 -4.09 9.28 3.60
N GLN A 2 -3.29 9.81 4.53
CA GLN A 2 -2.45 10.99 4.26
C GLN A 2 -1.29 10.62 3.31
N THR A 3 -0.88 11.54 2.44
CA THR A 3 0.26 11.40 1.51
C THR A 3 1.08 12.68 1.48
N HIS A 4 2.39 12.54 1.23
CA HIS A 4 3.40 13.60 1.28
C HIS A 4 4.31 13.61 0.03
N PHE A 5 3.70 13.57 -1.17
CA PHE A 5 4.43 13.72 -2.43
C PHE A 5 4.84 15.17 -2.68
N THR A 6 6.03 15.39 -3.23
CA THR A 6 6.47 16.72 -3.69
C THR A 6 5.74 17.14 -4.97
N LYS A 7 5.82 18.42 -5.34
CA LYS A 7 5.23 18.92 -6.59
C LYS A 7 5.85 18.25 -7.82
N GLU A 8 7.14 17.97 -7.76
CA GLU A 8 7.90 17.31 -8.80
C GLU A 8 7.46 15.85 -8.96
N GLN A 9 7.26 15.13 -7.85
CA GLN A 9 6.72 13.76 -7.87
C GLN A 9 5.30 13.73 -8.46
N LEU A 10 4.46 14.71 -8.13
CA LEU A 10 3.09 14.82 -8.65
C LEU A 10 3.01 15.19 -10.14
N ALA A 11 4.13 15.57 -10.77
CA ALA A 11 4.18 15.76 -12.22
C ALA A 11 4.14 14.42 -12.98
N ASP A 12 4.51 13.30 -12.34
CA ASP A 12 4.33 11.96 -12.88
C ASP A 12 2.84 11.55 -12.82
N PRO A 13 2.20 11.22 -13.96
CA PRO A 13 0.77 10.87 -13.98
C PRO A 13 0.41 9.65 -13.12
N GLY A 14 1.33 8.68 -12.99
CA GLY A 14 1.14 7.50 -12.16
C GLY A 14 1.14 7.84 -10.67
N ILE A 15 2.07 8.70 -10.23
CA ILE A 15 2.11 9.20 -8.85
C ILE A 15 0.90 10.08 -8.54
N ALA A 16 0.52 10.97 -9.47
CA ALA A 16 -0.68 11.80 -9.31
C ALA A 16 -1.93 10.95 -9.10
N ARG A 17 -2.10 9.92 -9.94
CA ARG A 17 -3.22 8.98 -9.81
C ARG A 17 -3.16 8.16 -8.52
N ALA A 18 -1.98 7.67 -8.15
CA ALA A 18 -1.80 6.96 -6.88
C ALA A 18 -2.17 7.85 -5.70
N ASN A 19 -1.74 9.12 -5.69
CA ASN A 19 -2.07 10.09 -4.64
C ASN A 19 -3.59 10.26 -4.45
N GLU A 20 -4.37 10.35 -5.53
CA GLU A 20 -5.84 10.39 -5.46
C GLU A 20 -6.42 9.13 -4.81
N ILE A 21 -6.01 7.95 -5.28
CA ILE A 21 -6.50 6.65 -4.80
C ILE A 21 -6.17 6.46 -3.32
N LEU A 22 -4.93 6.75 -2.92
CA LEU A 22 -4.48 6.64 -1.53
C LEU A 22 -5.31 7.55 -0.61
N ARG A 23 -5.60 8.78 -1.06
CA ARG A 23 -6.40 9.74 -0.29
C ARG A 23 -7.86 9.32 -0.11
N ALA A 24 -8.41 8.50 -1.01
CA ALA A 24 -9.75 7.93 -0.89
C ALA A 24 -9.90 6.90 0.26
N CYS A 25 -8.81 6.31 0.77
CA CYS A 25 -8.88 5.37 1.88
C CYS A 25 -9.37 6.05 3.19
N VAL A 26 -10.53 5.62 3.70
CA VAL A 26 -11.19 6.13 4.92
C VAL A 26 -10.97 5.26 6.17
N HIS A 27 -10.05 4.30 6.12
CA HIS A 27 -9.76 3.39 7.24
C HIS A 27 -10.97 2.54 7.72
N CYS A 28 -11.88 2.16 6.82
CA CYS A 28 -13.06 1.36 7.16
C CYS A 28 -12.77 -0.09 7.57
N GLY A 29 -11.60 -0.64 7.24
CA GLY A 29 -11.22 -2.01 7.62
C GLY A 29 -11.82 -3.13 6.75
N PHE A 30 -12.53 -2.81 5.67
CA PHE A 30 -13.07 -3.84 4.76
C PHE A 30 -11.95 -4.72 4.18
N CYS A 31 -10.87 -4.09 3.69
CA CYS A 31 -9.75 -4.80 3.08
C CYS A 31 -9.04 -5.76 4.05
N THR A 32 -8.97 -5.42 5.35
CA THR A 32 -8.41 -6.31 6.38
C THR A 32 -9.34 -7.49 6.67
N ALA A 33 -10.66 -7.29 6.66
CA ALA A 33 -11.62 -8.36 6.96
C ALA A 33 -11.64 -9.46 5.88
N THR A 34 -11.34 -9.11 4.63
CA THR A 34 -11.43 -10.02 3.46
C THR A 34 -10.10 -10.62 3.02
N CYS A 35 -8.95 -10.07 3.47
CA CYS A 35 -7.65 -10.53 3.00
C CYS A 35 -7.20 -11.85 3.65
N PRO A 36 -7.03 -12.96 2.88
CA PRO A 36 -6.75 -14.27 3.45
C PRO A 36 -5.38 -14.36 4.14
N SER A 37 -4.33 -13.75 3.57
CA SER A 37 -3.00 -13.78 4.19
C SER A 37 -2.98 -13.06 5.53
N TYR A 38 -3.70 -11.94 5.64
CA TYR A 38 -3.80 -11.20 6.89
C TYR A 38 -4.60 -11.97 7.95
N GLN A 39 -5.73 -12.58 7.56
CA GLN A 39 -6.53 -13.39 8.49
C GLN A 39 -5.74 -14.56 9.10
N VAL A 40 -4.80 -15.14 8.34
CA VAL A 40 -3.95 -16.24 8.81
C VAL A 40 -2.75 -15.75 9.61
N LEU A 41 -2.02 -14.74 9.11
CA LEU A 41 -0.74 -14.32 9.68
C LEU A 41 -0.89 -13.29 10.80
N GLY A 42 -1.97 -12.49 10.80
CA GLY A 42 -2.23 -11.45 11.80
C GLY A 42 -1.27 -10.24 11.76
N ASP A 43 -0.33 -10.20 10.81
CA ASP A 43 0.62 -9.10 10.65
C ASP A 43 -0.03 -7.96 9.84
N GLU A 44 -0.20 -6.78 10.45
CA GLU A 44 -0.82 -5.62 9.79
C GLU A 44 -0.11 -5.23 8.49
N LEU A 45 1.20 -5.47 8.35
CA LEU A 45 1.95 -5.21 7.11
C LEU A 45 1.62 -6.20 6.00
N ASP A 46 1.10 -7.39 6.33
CA ASP A 46 0.58 -8.36 5.37
C ASP A 46 -0.88 -8.08 4.97
N SER A 47 -1.55 -7.10 5.60
CA SER A 47 -2.86 -6.62 5.17
C SER A 47 -2.79 -5.83 3.86
N PRO A 48 -3.90 -5.72 3.09
CA PRO A 48 -3.89 -4.94 1.84
C PRO A 48 -3.54 -3.48 2.08
N ARG A 49 -4.07 -2.88 3.15
CA ARG A 49 -3.75 -1.51 3.53
C ARG A 49 -2.29 -1.37 3.98
N GLY A 50 -1.77 -2.33 4.74
CA GLY A 50 -0.36 -2.35 5.16
C GLY A 50 0.60 -2.39 3.98
N ARG A 51 0.31 -3.22 2.97
CA ARG A 51 1.08 -3.27 1.71
C ARG A 51 1.02 -1.96 0.94
N ILE A 52 -0.18 -1.37 0.81
CA ILE A 52 -0.36 -0.05 0.20
C ILE A 52 0.47 1.01 0.95
N TYR A 53 0.55 0.93 2.29
CA TYR A 53 1.39 1.82 3.09
C TYR A 53 2.88 1.67 2.75
N LEU A 54 3.39 0.44 2.63
CA LEU A 54 4.78 0.18 2.24
C LEU A 54 5.10 0.69 0.82
N ILE A 55 4.19 0.46 -0.14
CA ILE A 55 4.32 0.99 -1.51
C ILE A 55 4.32 2.51 -1.50
N LYS A 56 3.40 3.14 -0.78
CA LYS A 56 3.34 4.60 -0.63
C LYS A 56 4.65 5.15 -0.08
N GLU A 57 5.19 4.57 0.99
CA GLU A 57 6.44 5.02 1.60
C GLU A 57 7.61 4.92 0.60
N MET A 58 7.69 3.81 -0.13
CA MET A 58 8.69 3.59 -1.20
C MET A 58 8.60 4.70 -2.27
N LEU A 59 7.38 5.03 -2.72
CA LEU A 59 7.15 6.07 -3.72
C LEU A 59 7.46 7.48 -3.20
N GLU A 60 7.00 7.81 -1.98
CA GLU A 60 7.23 9.14 -1.37
C GLU A 60 8.72 9.39 -1.13
N SER A 61 9.47 8.37 -0.71
CA SER A 61 10.91 8.48 -0.48
C SER A 61 11.76 8.31 -1.74
N GLY A 62 11.15 7.98 -2.89
CA GLY A 62 11.87 7.77 -4.15
C GLY A 62 12.91 6.65 -4.09
N ARG A 63 12.72 5.67 -3.19
CA ARG A 63 13.68 4.59 -2.94
C ARG A 63 13.18 3.26 -3.52
N PRO A 64 14.07 2.30 -3.84
CA PRO A 64 13.65 0.95 -4.17
C PRO A 64 13.06 0.22 -2.95
N ALA A 65 12.26 -0.82 -3.21
CA ALA A 65 11.76 -1.71 -2.18
C ALA A 65 12.91 -2.39 -1.44
N ASP A 66 12.91 -2.31 -0.11
CA ASP A 66 13.84 -3.06 0.74
C ASP A 66 13.33 -4.50 0.99
N ALA A 67 14.17 -5.34 1.61
CA ALA A 67 13.84 -6.73 1.89
C ALA A 67 12.56 -6.91 2.75
N ARG A 68 12.25 -5.96 3.63
CA ARG A 68 11.04 -6.00 4.45
C ARG A 68 9.81 -5.70 3.59
N THR A 69 9.86 -4.66 2.76
CA THR A 69 8.80 -4.34 1.80
C THR A 69 8.54 -5.50 0.85
N VAL A 70 9.60 -6.08 0.26
CA VAL A 70 9.50 -7.24 -0.63
C VAL A 70 8.83 -8.43 0.07
N ARG A 71 9.27 -8.78 1.29
CA ARG A 71 8.68 -9.89 2.06
C ARG A 71 7.17 -9.76 2.21
N HIS A 72 6.68 -8.59 2.58
CA HIS A 72 5.25 -8.37 2.78
C HIS A 72 4.49 -8.33 1.45
N LEU A 73 5.07 -7.77 0.39
CA LEU A 73 4.47 -7.75 -0.94
C LEU A 73 4.36 -9.17 -1.53
N ASP A 74 5.41 -9.98 -1.43
CA ASP A 74 5.46 -11.34 -1.99
C ASP A 74 4.52 -12.33 -1.31
N ARG A 75 4.05 -12.01 -0.10
CA ARG A 75 2.96 -12.76 0.56
C ARG A 75 1.59 -12.49 -0.07
N CYS A 76 1.50 -11.70 -1.14
CA CYS A 76 0.23 -11.39 -1.81
C CYS A 76 -0.17 -12.60 -2.64
N LEU A 77 -1.38 -13.10 -2.42
CA LEU A 77 -1.90 -14.19 -3.25
C LEU A 77 -2.53 -13.69 -4.57
N SER A 78 -2.55 -12.37 -4.81
CA SER A 78 -3.18 -11.75 -5.98
C SER A 78 -4.65 -12.17 -6.19
N CYS A 79 -5.36 -12.46 -5.10
CA CYS A 79 -6.73 -12.98 -5.12
C CYS A 79 -7.82 -11.93 -5.33
N LEU A 80 -7.47 -10.63 -5.28
CA LEU A 80 -8.39 -9.49 -5.47
C LEU A 80 -9.57 -9.45 -4.47
N ALA A 81 -9.45 -10.09 -3.31
CA ALA A 81 -10.51 -10.09 -2.31
C ALA A 81 -10.70 -8.73 -1.60
N CYS A 82 -9.67 -7.88 -1.62
CA CYS A 82 -9.61 -6.58 -0.93
C CYS A 82 -10.18 -5.44 -1.75
#